data_AF-A0A0W8C6H0-F1
#
_entry.id   AF-A0A0W8C6H0-F1
#
_cell.length_a   1.000
_cell.length_b   1.000
_cell.length_c   1.000
_cell.angle_alpha   90.00
_cell.angle_beta   90.00
_cell.angle_gamma   90.00
#
_symmetry.space_group_name_H-M   'P 1'
#
loop_
_entity.id
_entity.type
_entity.pdbx_description
1 polymer ?
#
loop_
_entity_poly.entity_id
_entity_poly.type
_entity_poly.pdbx_seq_one_letter_code
_entity_poly.pdbx_strand_id
1 'polypeptide(L)'
;MAYYRWNWLQSNYPAIGNHVNSSTIRIGICDASYAWTGYAPVYGGAYTNGSDARIKKDITDCPYGLSTVLSMKPCKYTMIQDDSIHIGFIAQELKQVCPIPVSGDPNSPLHPETGLPPDPMGIDLSSLTAVLCKAIQEQNAMITALQTQIQDARCYC
;
A
#
# COMPACT_ATOMS: atom_id res chain seq x y z
N MET A 1 12.98 -7.05 -16.73
CA MET A 1 13.16 -6.29 -17.99
C MET A 1 11.81 -5.78 -18.44
N ALA A 2 11.74 -4.57 -18.99
CA ALA A 2 10.56 -4.14 -19.73
C ALA A 2 10.44 -4.94 -21.05
N TYR A 3 9.22 -5.14 -21.54
CA TYR A 3 8.98 -5.79 -22.84
C TYR A 3 8.56 -4.77 -23.90
N TYR A 4 7.79 -3.76 -23.49
CA TYR A 4 7.37 -2.66 -24.35
C TYR A 4 7.75 -1.34 -23.70
N ARG A 5 8.20 -0.40 -24.52
CA ARG A 5 8.51 0.97 -24.11
C ARG A 5 7.96 1.97 -25.11
N TRP A 6 7.57 3.14 -24.61
CA TRP A 6 7.17 4.28 -25.42
C TRP A 6 8.35 5.24 -25.57
N ASN A 7 8.70 5.58 -26.81
CA ASN A 7 9.81 6.51 -27.13
C ASN A 7 9.34 7.97 -27.20
N TRP A 8 8.47 8.38 -26.28
CA TRP A 8 7.98 9.76 -26.21
C TRP A 8 9.06 10.72 -25.70
N LEU A 9 9.99 10.22 -24.90
CA LEU A 9 11.12 10.94 -24.33
C LEU A 9 12.43 10.41 -24.93
N GLN A 10 13.50 11.19 -24.82
CA GLN A 10 14.84 10.78 -25.27
C GLN A 10 15.59 9.94 -24.21
N SER A 11 15.12 9.93 -22.96
CA SER A 11 15.57 9.08 -21.85
C SER A 11 14.39 8.80 -20.93
N ASN A 12 14.54 7.90 -19.93
CA ASN A 12 13.48 7.56 -18.98
C ASN A 12 12.16 7.14 -19.65
N TYR A 13 12.24 6.11 -20.49
CA TYR A 13 11.11 5.67 -21.30
C TYR A 13 10.02 5.06 -20.42
N PRO A 14 8.76 5.55 -20.52
CA PRO A 14 7.63 4.81 -19.98
C PRO A 14 7.61 3.41 -20.58
N ALA A 15 7.32 2.41 -19.76
CA ALA A 15 7.43 1.02 -20.14
C ALA A 15 6.46 0.12 -19.38
N ILE A 16 6.13 -1.00 -20.00
CA ILE A 16 5.33 -2.07 -19.41
C ILE A 16 6.04 -3.42 -19.61
N GLY A 17 5.98 -4.27 -18.61
CA GLY A 17 6.51 -5.61 -18.68
C GLY A 17 6.22 -6.44 -17.44
N ASN A 18 6.90 -7.57 -17.29
CA ASN A 18 6.75 -8.36 -16.08
C ASN A 18 7.53 -7.73 -14.93
N HIS A 19 6.92 -7.78 -13.76
CA HIS A 19 7.61 -7.51 -12.52
C HIS A 19 8.64 -8.62 -12.27
N VAL A 20 9.87 -8.27 -11.90
CA VAL A 20 10.99 -9.24 -11.82
C VAL A 20 10.82 -10.25 -10.68
N ASN A 21 10.02 -9.91 -9.67
CA ASN A 21 9.83 -10.69 -8.45
C ASN A 21 8.39 -11.15 -8.23
N SER A 22 7.52 -11.07 -9.25
CA SER A 22 6.12 -11.48 -9.12
C SER A 22 5.49 -11.80 -10.48
N SER A 23 4.43 -12.61 -10.46
CA SER A 23 3.59 -12.89 -11.64
C SER A 23 2.67 -11.71 -12.00
N THR A 24 3.11 -10.48 -11.74
CA THR A 24 2.35 -9.25 -11.96
C THR A 24 2.95 -8.44 -13.10
N ILE A 25 2.10 -7.59 -13.68
CA ILE A 25 2.53 -6.61 -14.68
C ILE A 25 3.09 -5.39 -13.93
N ARG A 26 4.23 -4.89 -14.40
CA ARG A 26 4.86 -3.65 -13.97
C ARG A 26 4.65 -2.58 -15.02
N ILE A 27 4.22 -1.41 -14.56
CA ILE A 27 4.28 -0.14 -15.30
C ILE A 27 5.37 0.70 -14.63
N GLY A 28 6.33 1.19 -15.40
CA GLY A 28 7.48 1.90 -14.85
C GLY A 28 8.28 2.65 -15.89
N ILE A 29 9.47 3.05 -15.50
CA ILE A 29 10.45 3.73 -16.35
C ILE A 29 11.61 2.76 -16.64
N CYS A 30 12.05 2.70 -17.90
CA CYS A 30 13.21 1.93 -18.31
C CYS A 30 14.25 2.78 -19.06
N ASP A 31 15.47 2.25 -19.17
CA ASP A 31 16.54 2.80 -20.00
C ASP A 31 16.47 2.31 -21.46
N ALA A 32 17.48 2.66 -22.26
CA ALA A 32 17.59 2.25 -23.66
C ALA A 32 17.76 0.73 -23.84
N SER A 33 18.22 0.05 -22.81
CA SER A 33 18.43 -1.40 -22.73
C SER A 33 17.22 -2.13 -22.14
N TYR A 34 16.08 -1.45 -21.92
CA TYR A 34 14.86 -2.00 -21.29
C TYR A 34 15.02 -2.37 -19.81
N ALA A 35 16.14 -2.01 -19.18
CA ALA A 35 16.33 -2.23 -17.75
C ALA A 35 15.46 -1.23 -16.98
N TRP A 36 14.81 -1.71 -15.91
CA TRP A 36 13.97 -0.86 -15.07
C TRP A 36 14.84 0.15 -14.31
N THR A 37 14.57 1.43 -14.45
CA THR A 37 15.33 2.52 -13.82
C THR A 37 14.50 3.35 -12.85
N GLY A 38 13.17 3.19 -12.87
CA GLY A 38 12.30 3.89 -11.94
C GLY A 38 10.83 3.49 -12.02
N TYR A 39 10.04 4.15 -11.18
CA TYR A 39 8.59 4.06 -11.16
C TYR A 39 7.97 5.12 -12.09
N ALA A 40 6.83 4.77 -12.70
CA ALA A 40 6.06 5.70 -13.52
C ALA A 40 4.76 6.05 -12.78
N PRO A 41 4.50 7.34 -12.46
CA PRO A 41 3.21 7.73 -11.93
C PRO A 41 2.13 7.49 -12.99
N VAL A 42 1.08 6.78 -12.61
CA VAL A 42 -0.05 6.46 -13.49
C VAL A 42 -1.28 7.23 -13.02
N TYR A 43 -1.76 8.16 -13.84
CA TYR A 43 -3.06 8.77 -13.63
C TYR A 43 -4.14 7.88 -14.25
N GLY A 44 -5.04 7.37 -13.42
CA GLY A 44 -6.12 6.47 -13.83
C GLY A 44 -7.37 6.67 -12.99
N GLY A 45 -8.49 6.11 -13.46
CA GLY A 45 -9.74 6.07 -12.70
C GLY A 45 -9.71 5.02 -11.58
N ALA A 46 -10.89 4.64 -11.09
CA ALA A 46 -11.02 3.61 -10.07
C ALA A 46 -10.40 2.27 -10.51
N TYR A 47 -9.68 1.62 -9.59
CA TYR A 47 -9.11 0.30 -9.78
C TYR A 47 -9.96 -0.75 -9.05
N THR A 48 -10.44 -1.75 -9.77
CA THR A 48 -11.31 -2.81 -9.21
C THR A 48 -10.53 -4.11 -9.05
N ASN A 49 -10.27 -4.50 -7.80
CA ASN A 49 -9.66 -5.78 -7.48
C ASN A 49 -10.68 -6.93 -7.59
N GLY A 50 -10.28 -8.04 -8.22
CA GLY A 50 -11.08 -9.27 -8.24
C GLY A 50 -11.26 -9.80 -6.81
N SER A 51 -12.52 -10.00 -6.38
CA SER A 51 -12.86 -10.33 -4.99
C SER A 51 -13.91 -11.44 -4.86
N ASP A 52 -14.14 -12.21 -5.92
CA ASP A 52 -15.11 -13.30 -5.93
C ASP A 52 -14.70 -14.43 -4.95
N ALA A 53 -15.66 -15.05 -4.25
CA ALA A 53 -15.38 -16.16 -3.33
C ALA A 53 -14.74 -17.36 -4.06
N ARG A 54 -15.04 -17.57 -5.35
CA ARG A 54 -14.53 -18.68 -6.17
C ARG A 54 -13.04 -18.57 -6.51
N ILE A 55 -12.47 -17.37 -6.39
CA ILE A 55 -11.04 -17.12 -6.62
C ILE A 55 -10.26 -16.98 -5.31
N LYS A 56 -10.91 -17.26 -4.16
CA LYS A 56 -10.32 -17.20 -2.83
C LYS A 56 -10.28 -18.60 -2.21
N LYS A 57 -9.30 -18.84 -1.34
CA LYS A 57 -9.16 -20.05 -0.53
C LYS A 57 -8.74 -19.65 0.88
N ASP A 58 -8.90 -20.58 1.83
CA ASP A 58 -8.44 -20.40 3.22
C ASP A 58 -8.98 -19.11 3.89
N ILE A 59 -10.27 -18.81 3.66
CA ILE A 59 -10.92 -17.58 4.15
C ILE A 59 -11.06 -17.65 5.67
N THR A 60 -10.44 -16.69 6.36
CA THR A 60 -10.47 -16.52 7.82
C THR A 60 -10.78 -15.06 8.19
N ASP A 61 -11.11 -14.80 9.46
CA ASP A 61 -11.34 -13.44 9.95
C ASP A 61 -10.08 -12.57 9.85
N CYS A 62 -10.28 -11.25 9.73
CA CYS A 62 -9.17 -10.30 9.67
C CYS A 62 -8.33 -10.37 10.97
N PRO A 63 -7.02 -10.65 10.88
CA PRO A 63 -6.16 -10.77 12.06
C PRO A 63 -5.74 -9.40 12.65
N TYR A 64 -6.13 -8.30 12.00
CA TYR A 64 -5.82 -6.94 12.41
C TYR A 64 -7.09 -6.19 12.80
N GLY A 65 -6.95 -5.20 13.67
CA GLY A 65 -8.08 -4.43 14.18
C GLY A 65 -7.61 -3.11 14.80
N LEU A 66 -8.33 -2.66 15.82
CA LEU A 66 -8.13 -1.34 16.43
C LEU A 66 -6.72 -1.19 17.00
N SER A 67 -6.18 -2.19 17.69
CA SER A 67 -4.83 -2.14 18.25
C SER A 67 -3.76 -1.94 17.17
N THR A 68 -3.90 -2.61 16.03
CA THR A 68 -3.01 -2.45 14.87
C THR A 68 -3.11 -1.04 14.31
N VAL A 69 -4.33 -0.54 14.09
CA VAL A 69 -4.57 0.81 13.54
C VAL A 69 -4.00 1.90 14.45
N LEU A 70 -4.16 1.76 15.77
CA LEU A 70 -3.58 2.69 16.75
C LEU A 70 -2.04 2.69 16.75
N SER A 71 -1.42 1.62 16.25
CA SER A 71 0.04 1.50 16.11
C SER A 71 0.56 2.00 14.76
N MET A 72 -0.32 2.26 13.79
CA MET A 72 0.06 2.80 12.48
C MET A 72 0.50 4.26 12.59
N LYS A 73 1.45 4.67 11.77
CA LYS A 73 2.01 6.03 11.75
C LYS A 73 1.69 6.75 10.44
N PRO A 74 0.49 7.33 10.30
CA PRO A 74 0.18 8.17 9.15
C PRO A 74 1.08 9.42 9.17
N CYS A 75 1.61 9.80 8.02
CA CYS A 75 2.56 10.90 7.87
C CYS A 75 2.27 11.74 6.62
N LYS A 76 2.71 13.01 6.65
CA LYS A 76 2.80 13.88 5.48
C LYS A 76 4.22 13.82 4.94
N TYR A 77 4.38 13.68 3.64
CA TYR A 77 5.69 13.65 2.99
C TYR A 77 5.66 14.38 1.64
N THR A 78 6.85 14.74 1.16
CA THR A 78 7.07 15.32 -0.16
C THR A 78 7.83 14.32 -1.01
N MET A 79 7.37 14.07 -2.23
CA MET A 79 8.02 13.14 -3.15
C MET A 79 9.30 13.75 -3.71
N ILE A 80 10.41 13.00 -3.67
CA ILE A 80 11.71 13.43 -4.22
C ILE A 80 11.62 13.64 -5.75
N GLN A 81 10.74 12.89 -6.42
CA GLN A 81 10.66 12.88 -7.88
C GLN A 81 10.08 14.17 -8.48
N ASP A 82 9.14 14.83 -7.80
CA ASP A 82 8.33 15.93 -8.36
C ASP A 82 7.90 17.00 -7.35
N ASP A 83 8.43 16.98 -6.12
CA ASP A 83 8.08 17.87 -5.01
C ASP A 83 6.59 17.89 -4.62
N SER A 84 5.80 16.91 -5.07
CA SER A 84 4.39 16.82 -4.72
C SER A 84 4.20 16.39 -3.26
N ILE A 85 3.20 16.99 -2.59
CA ILE A 85 2.88 16.72 -1.18
C ILE A 85 1.78 15.68 -1.09
N HIS A 86 2.01 14.65 -0.28
CA HIS A 86 1.09 13.54 -0.05
C HIS A 86 0.88 13.26 1.44
N ILE A 87 -0.21 12.59 1.74
CA ILE A 87 -0.49 11.99 3.05
C ILE A 87 -0.60 10.48 2.85
N GLY A 88 0.07 9.71 3.69
CA GLY A 88 0.08 8.26 3.60
C GLY A 88 0.90 7.65 4.71
N PHE A 89 1.64 6.60 4.37
CA PHE A 89 2.46 5.83 5.31
C PHE A 89 3.84 5.55 4.72
N ILE A 90 4.83 5.36 5.59
CA ILE A 90 6.11 4.79 5.21
C ILE A 90 5.95 3.26 5.19
N ALA A 91 6.17 2.64 4.03
CA ALA A 91 5.94 1.20 3.81
C ALA A 91 6.74 0.32 4.79
N GLN A 92 7.98 0.70 5.09
CA GLN A 92 8.88 -0.01 6.01
C GLN A 92 8.33 -0.01 7.45
N GLU A 93 7.78 1.11 7.91
CA GLU A 93 7.17 1.22 9.24
C GLU A 93 5.87 0.42 9.30
N LEU A 94 5.02 0.56 8.28
CA LEU A 94 3.76 -0.17 8.20
C LEU A 94 3.98 -1.68 8.19
N LYS A 95 5.03 -2.17 7.51
CA LYS A 95 5.37 -3.60 7.46
C LYS A 95 5.61 -4.21 8.84
N GLN A 96 6.08 -3.42 9.81
CA GLN A 96 6.31 -3.91 11.19
C GLN A 96 4.99 -4.18 11.94
N VAL A 97 3.91 -3.49 11.58
CA VAL A 97 2.62 -3.57 12.30
C VAL A 97 1.52 -4.26 11.51
N CYS A 98 1.50 -4.13 10.19
CA CYS A 98 0.53 -4.72 9.27
C CYS A 98 1.24 -5.14 7.98
N PRO A 99 1.91 -6.30 7.95
CA PRO A 99 2.75 -6.72 6.82
C PRO A 99 1.98 -7.11 5.56
N ILE A 100 0.74 -7.61 5.67
CA ILE A 100 -0.01 -8.18 4.52
C ILE A 100 -0.19 -7.18 3.36
N PRO A 101 -0.55 -5.91 3.59
CA PRO A 101 -0.70 -4.93 2.52
C PRO A 101 0.62 -4.38 1.97
N VAL A 102 1.78 -4.77 2.51
CA VAL A 102 3.07 -4.19 2.13
C VAL A 102 3.89 -5.17 1.28
N SER A 103 4.35 -4.72 0.13
CA SER A 103 5.15 -5.52 -0.80
C SER A 103 6.44 -4.80 -1.23
N GLY A 104 7.31 -5.50 -1.95
CA GLY A 104 8.62 -5.00 -2.39
C GLY A 104 9.76 -5.30 -1.40
N ASP A 105 10.97 -4.94 -1.81
CA ASP A 105 12.21 -5.21 -1.08
C ASP A 105 12.72 -3.94 -0.37
N PRO A 106 12.85 -3.94 0.97
CA PRO A 106 13.46 -2.81 1.69
C PRO A 106 14.92 -2.56 1.31
N ASN A 107 15.61 -3.55 0.73
CA ASN A 107 17.02 -3.47 0.33
C ASN A 107 17.21 -3.33 -1.18
N SER A 108 16.15 -2.98 -1.92
CA SER A 108 16.22 -2.72 -3.36
C SER A 108 17.35 -1.73 -3.67
N PRO A 109 18.30 -2.05 -4.57
CA PRO A 109 19.47 -1.21 -4.81
C PRO A 109 19.04 0.12 -5.42
N LEU A 110 19.77 1.19 -5.08
CA LEU A 110 19.53 2.49 -5.69
C LEU A 110 20.07 2.52 -7.11
N HIS A 111 19.30 3.08 -8.03
CA HIS A 111 19.77 3.32 -9.39
C HIS A 111 20.90 4.36 -9.38
N PRO A 112 22.05 4.11 -10.04
CA PRO A 112 23.25 4.96 -9.94
C PRO A 112 23.02 6.42 -10.32
N GLU A 113 22.14 6.68 -11.29
CA GLU A 113 21.91 8.04 -11.80
C GLU A 113 20.80 8.80 -11.06
N THR A 114 19.76 8.09 -10.59
CA THR A 114 18.59 8.74 -9.99
C THR A 114 18.63 8.73 -8.46
N GLY A 115 19.45 7.86 -7.86
CA GLY A 115 19.50 7.66 -6.41
C GLY A 115 18.20 7.05 -5.83
N LEU A 116 17.28 6.59 -6.69
CA LEU A 116 16.00 6.01 -6.31
C LEU A 116 16.00 4.50 -6.55
N PRO A 117 15.31 3.70 -5.72
CA PRO A 117 15.17 2.27 -5.99
C PRO A 117 14.31 2.06 -7.25
N PRO A 118 14.75 1.24 -8.22
CA PRO A 118 13.93 0.88 -9.36
C PRO A 118 12.66 0.15 -8.95
N ASP A 119 12.66 -0.55 -7.81
CA ASP A 119 11.51 -1.26 -7.27
C ASP A 119 11.31 -0.87 -5.79
N PRO A 120 10.66 0.27 -5.50
CA PRO A 120 10.39 0.70 -4.14
C PRO A 120 9.37 -0.21 -3.46
N MET A 121 9.39 -0.27 -2.13
CA MET A 121 8.29 -0.89 -1.38
C MET A 121 6.97 -0.15 -1.63
N GLY A 122 5.89 -0.92 -1.78
CA GLY A 122 4.56 -0.42 -2.05
C GLY A 122 3.56 -0.82 -0.97
N ILE A 123 2.45 -0.10 -0.91
CA ILE A 123 1.33 -0.36 0.01
C ILE A 123 0.04 -0.55 -0.78
N ASP A 124 -0.64 -1.66 -0.57
CA ASP A 124 -2.03 -1.84 -0.98
C ASP A 124 -2.97 -1.14 0.01
N LEU A 125 -3.27 0.12 -0.29
CA LEU A 125 -4.22 0.92 0.49
C LEU A 125 -5.63 0.31 0.48
N SER A 126 -6.01 -0.48 -0.54
CA SER A 126 -7.34 -1.10 -0.61
C SER A 126 -7.48 -2.15 0.49
N SER A 127 -6.46 -2.98 0.71
CA SER A 127 -6.46 -3.97 1.80
C SER A 127 -6.51 -3.31 3.19
N LEU A 128 -5.87 -2.15 3.37
CA LEU A 128 -5.96 -1.40 4.63
C LEU A 128 -7.39 -0.95 4.97
N THR A 129 -8.25 -0.70 3.97
CA THR A 129 -9.64 -0.32 4.25
C THR A 129 -10.41 -1.41 5.01
N ALA A 130 -10.11 -2.69 4.77
CA ALA A 130 -10.72 -3.79 5.51
C ALA A 130 -10.24 -3.83 6.98
N VAL A 131 -8.96 -3.54 7.22
CA VAL A 131 -8.38 -3.42 8.57
C VAL A 131 -9.02 -2.25 9.33
N LEU A 132 -9.18 -1.10 8.67
CA LEU A 132 -9.86 0.07 9.24
C LEU A 132 -11.33 -0.23 9.56
N CYS A 133 -12.03 -0.94 8.68
CA CYS A 133 -13.41 -1.40 8.94
C CYS A 133 -13.49 -2.25 10.21
N LYS A 134 -12.58 -3.23 10.36
CA LYS A 134 -12.52 -4.08 11.56
C LYS A 134 -12.22 -3.26 12.82
N ALA A 135 -11.29 -2.31 12.75
CA ALA A 135 -10.99 -1.40 13.85
C ALA A 135 -12.20 -0.57 14.29
N ILE A 136 -12.98 -0.06 13.34
CA ILE A 136 -14.22 0.70 13.62
C ILE A 136 -15.26 -0.19 14.31
N GLN A 137 -15.42 -1.45 13.86
CA GLN A 137 -16.33 -2.40 14.51
C GLN A 137 -15.93 -2.66 15.97
N GLU A 138 -14.65 -2.87 16.24
CA GLU A 138 -14.13 -3.06 17.60
C GLU A 138 -14.31 -1.81 18.46
N GLN A 139 -14.02 -0.64 17.90
CA GLN A 139 -14.23 0.64 18.58
C GLN A 139 -15.71 0.84 18.94
N ASN A 140 -16.63 0.53 18.02
CA ASN A 140 -18.06 0.62 18.28
C ASN A 140 -18.51 -0.35 19.39
N ALA A 141 -17.98 -1.58 19.41
CA ALA A 141 -18.27 -2.53 20.49
C ALA A 141 -17.82 -2.01 21.87
N MET A 142 -16.64 -1.39 21.95
CA MET A 142 -16.17 -0.75 23.18
C MET A 142 -17.07 0.41 23.62
N ILE A 143 -17.51 1.26 22.67
CA ILE A 143 -18.43 2.36 22.95
C ILE A 143 -19.75 1.83 23.52
N THR A 144 -20.33 0.81 22.90
CA THR A 144 -21.58 0.20 23.40
C THR A 144 -21.40 -0.38 24.80
N ALA A 145 -20.29 -1.08 25.06
CA ALA A 145 -20.01 -1.64 26.39
C ALA A 145 -19.87 -0.54 27.47
N LEU A 146 -19.18 0.55 27.16
CA LEU A 146 -19.05 1.70 28.07
C LEU A 146 -20.39 2.39 28.34
N GLN A 147 -21.24 2.53 27.32
CA GLN A 147 -22.59 3.11 27.47
C GLN A 147 -23.45 2.26 28.41
N THR A 148 -23.40 0.93 28.29
CA THR A 148 -24.11 0.02 29.19
C THR A 148 -23.63 0.18 30.64
N GLN A 149 -22.31 0.20 30.87
CA GLN A 149 -21.76 0.39 32.22
C GLN A 149 -22.19 1.70 32.86
N ILE A 150 -22.21 2.80 32.09
CA ILE A 150 -22.66 4.10 32.57
C ILE A 150 -24.16 4.06 32.93
N GLN A 151 -24.98 3.39 32.11
CA GLN A 151 -26.41 3.24 32.39
C GLN A 151 -26.66 2.43 33.66
N ASP A 152 -25.97 1.29 33.80
CA ASP A 152 -26.09 0.44 34.98
C ASP A 152 -25.66 1.20 36.25
N ALA A 153 -24.52 1.89 36.21
CA ALA A 153 -24.03 2.68 37.34
C ALA A 153 -25.00 3.80 37.76
N ARG A 154 -25.70 4.41 36.80
CA ARG A 154 -26.75 5.42 37.07
C ARG A 154 -28.01 4.83 37.70
N CYS A 155 -28.31 3.55 37.47
CA CYS A 155 -29.46 2.88 38.08
C CYS A 155 -29.22 2.51 39.55
N TYR A 156 -27.97 2.56 40.03
CA TYR A 156 -27.61 2.29 41.43
C TYR A 156 -27.41 3.57 42.29
N CYS A 157 -27.62 4.76 41.72
CA CYS A 157 -27.60 6.06 42.43
C CYS A 157 -29.00 6.65 42.51
#